data_AF-V9MXL7-F1
#
_entry.id   AF-V9MXL7-F1
#
_cell.length_a   1.000
_cell.length_b   1.000
_cell.length_c   1.000
_cell.angle_alpha   90.00
_cell.angle_beta   90.00
_cell.angle_gamma   90.00
#
_symmetry.space_group_name_H-M   'P 1'
#
loop_
_entity.id
_entity.type
_entity.pdbx_description
1 polymer ?
#
loop_
_entity_poly.entity_id
_entity_poly.type
_entity_poly.pdbx_seq_one_letter_code
_entity_poly.pdbx_strand_id
1 'polypeptide(L)'
;MSFLIASPEALAATATYLTGIGSAISAANAVAAAPTTEILAAGTDEVSTAISALFGAHAQAYQALSAHVAAFHDQFVHTLTAGAGSYMAAEAAAASPLQALQLELLNAINAPTLALLGRPLIGDGTDAAPGSGGAGGAGGILIGNGGTGGASDLAGTGRGGVGGAGGAGGLFGIGGAGGGCGSAVAIGGDGGAGGAGGVFSGGGAGGAGDAIGGSGGAGGTGGLLGGGGGAGGAGGAGGNGGGASNSASIGGDGGSGGAGGMLYGAGGVGGNGGAAVAIGGDGGAGGRAGAIGNGGDGGNGGTSNTPGGSGGDGGNGGNAGLIGNGGNGGNAEIVISGGSVAGTGGNGGLLLGFNGTNGLP
;
A
#
# COMPACT_ATOMS: atom_id res chain seq x y z
N MET A 1 17.77 -21.67 -31.43
CA MET A 1 16.31 -21.89 -31.28
C MET A 1 15.64 -20.53 -31.29
N SER A 2 14.65 -20.29 -32.15
CA SER A 2 13.90 -19.03 -32.13
C SER A 2 12.82 -19.10 -31.05
N PHE A 3 12.82 -18.16 -30.11
CA PHE A 3 11.73 -18.03 -29.15
C PHE A 3 10.54 -17.37 -29.85
N LEU A 4 9.38 -18.03 -29.81
CA LEU A 4 8.10 -17.45 -30.22
C LEU A 4 7.60 -16.61 -29.04
N ILE A 5 7.48 -15.29 -29.24
CA ILE A 5 6.84 -14.38 -28.29
C ILE A 5 5.49 -14.03 -28.88
N ALA A 6 4.40 -14.48 -28.24
CA ALA A 6 3.05 -14.06 -28.56
C ALA A 6 2.64 -12.95 -27.58
N SER A 7 1.77 -12.03 -28.01
CA SER A 7 1.07 -11.10 -27.11
C SER A 7 -0.42 -11.43 -27.16
N PRO A 8 -0.90 -12.36 -26.34
CA PRO A 8 -2.30 -12.78 -26.36
C PRO A 8 -3.28 -11.64 -26.09
N GLU A 9 -2.89 -10.67 -25.25
CA GLU A 9 -3.68 -9.48 -24.95
C GLU A 9 -3.86 -8.59 -26.19
N ALA A 10 -2.80 -8.39 -26.99
CA ALA A 10 -2.89 -7.63 -28.23
C ALA A 10 -3.79 -8.34 -29.26
N LEU A 11 -3.73 -9.68 -29.32
CA LEU A 11 -4.59 -10.47 -30.21
C LEU A 11 -6.07 -10.42 -29.78
N ALA A 12 -6.36 -10.50 -28.48
CA ALA A 12 -7.71 -10.36 -27.94
C ALA A 12 -8.31 -8.96 -28.17
N ALA A 13 -7.50 -7.91 -27.98
CA ALA A 13 -7.91 -6.53 -28.30
C ALA A 13 -8.19 -6.36 -29.80
N THR A 14 -7.34 -6.94 -30.65
CA THR A 14 -7.51 -6.93 -32.11
C THR A 14 -8.79 -7.66 -32.54
N ALA A 15 -9.08 -8.82 -31.94
CA ALA A 15 -10.32 -9.56 -32.21
C ALA A 15 -11.56 -8.72 -31.89
N THR A 16 -11.56 -8.02 -30.76
CA THR A 16 -12.65 -7.11 -30.35
C THR A 16 -12.84 -5.96 -31.35
N TYR A 17 -11.74 -5.35 -31.80
CA TYR A 17 -11.78 -4.29 -32.80
C TYR A 17 -12.35 -4.79 -34.14
N LEU A 18 -11.94 -5.98 -34.58
CA LEU A 18 -12.44 -6.62 -35.79
C LEU A 18 -13.93 -6.96 -35.68
N THR A 19 -14.41 -7.41 -34.53
CA THR A 19 -15.86 -7.57 -34.30
C THR A 19 -16.61 -6.26 -34.53
N GLY A 20 -16.07 -5.14 -34.03
CA GLY A 20 -16.63 -3.81 -34.26
C GLY A 20 -16.70 -3.43 -35.75
N ILE A 21 -15.61 -3.66 -36.50
CA ILE A 21 -15.59 -3.44 -37.96
C ILE A 21 -16.65 -4.29 -38.67
N GLY A 22 -16.72 -5.60 -38.35
CA GLY A 22 -17.68 -6.52 -38.96
C GLY A 22 -19.12 -6.09 -38.72
N SER A 23 -19.43 -5.62 -37.51
CA SER A 23 -20.75 -5.07 -37.16
C SER A 23 -21.06 -3.79 -37.96
N ALA A 24 -20.09 -2.87 -38.07
CA ALA A 24 -20.30 -1.61 -38.78
C ALA A 24 -20.54 -1.83 -40.28
N ILE A 25 -19.77 -2.72 -40.92
CA ILE A 25 -19.92 -3.06 -42.34
C ILE A 25 -21.25 -3.77 -42.58
N SER A 26 -21.62 -4.73 -41.73
CA SER A 26 -22.90 -5.45 -41.85
C SER A 26 -24.09 -4.50 -41.71
N ALA A 27 -24.03 -3.56 -40.76
CA ALA A 27 -25.06 -2.53 -40.60
C ALA A 27 -25.16 -1.60 -41.83
N ALA A 28 -24.02 -1.16 -42.37
CA ALA A 28 -24.00 -0.32 -43.58
C ALA A 28 -24.58 -1.06 -44.80
N ASN A 29 -24.22 -2.33 -45.00
CA ASN A 29 -24.76 -3.16 -46.09
C ASN A 29 -26.26 -3.38 -45.96
N ALA A 30 -26.78 -3.53 -44.73
CA ALA A 30 -28.21 -3.64 -44.47
C ALA A 30 -28.97 -2.34 -44.80
N VAL A 31 -28.43 -1.18 -44.42
CA VAL A 31 -29.03 0.13 -44.73
C VAL A 31 -29.04 0.40 -46.24
N ALA A 32 -27.98 -0.02 -46.95
CA ALA A 32 -27.85 0.20 -48.39
C ALA A 32 -28.70 -0.77 -49.24
N ALA A 33 -29.26 -1.85 -48.66
CA ALA A 33 -29.93 -2.90 -49.41
C ALA A 33 -31.13 -2.37 -50.21
N ALA A 34 -32.18 -1.89 -49.54
CA ALA A 34 -33.39 -1.39 -50.20
C ALA A 34 -33.13 -0.29 -51.26
N PRO A 35 -32.39 0.80 -50.96
CA PRO A 35 -32.20 1.89 -51.92
C PRO A 35 -31.38 1.48 -53.16
N THR A 36 -30.64 0.38 -53.12
CA THR A 36 -29.85 -0.12 -54.26
C THR A 36 -30.56 -1.22 -55.04
N THR A 37 -31.43 -2.00 -54.41
CA THR A 37 -32.18 -3.08 -55.08
C THR A 37 -33.51 -2.62 -55.67
N GLU A 38 -34.09 -1.53 -55.16
CA GLU A 38 -35.42 -1.03 -55.54
C GLU A 38 -35.36 0.23 -56.41
N ILE A 39 -34.36 0.34 -57.28
CA ILE A 39 -34.22 1.49 -58.19
C ILE A 39 -35.36 1.46 -59.22
N LEU A 40 -36.17 2.51 -59.26
CA LEU A 40 -37.21 2.68 -60.27
C LEU A 40 -36.62 3.08 -61.62
N ALA A 41 -37.26 2.64 -62.71
CA ALA A 41 -36.95 3.10 -64.06
C ALA A 41 -37.22 4.61 -64.19
N ALA A 42 -36.31 5.35 -64.81
CA ALA A 42 -36.41 6.81 -64.97
C ALA A 42 -37.52 7.24 -65.95
N GLY A 43 -37.90 6.35 -66.86
CA GLY A 43 -38.97 6.52 -67.85
C GLY A 43 -39.66 5.19 -68.14
N THR A 44 -40.75 5.23 -68.91
CA THR A 44 -41.53 4.04 -69.29
C THR A 44 -40.95 3.29 -70.49
N ASP A 45 -39.77 3.68 -70.96
CA ASP A 45 -39.08 3.06 -72.09
C ASP A 45 -38.31 1.80 -71.66
N GLU A 46 -38.04 0.94 -72.65
CA GLU A 46 -37.36 -0.33 -72.43
C GLU A 46 -35.91 -0.14 -71.98
N VAL A 47 -35.25 0.97 -72.35
CA VAL A 47 -33.86 1.25 -71.95
C VAL A 47 -33.80 1.61 -70.47
N SER A 48 -34.67 2.49 -69.99
CA SER A 48 -34.81 2.81 -68.56
C SER A 48 -35.15 1.60 -67.71
N THR A 49 -36.02 0.72 -68.22
CA THR A 49 -36.41 -0.54 -67.56
C THR A 49 -35.25 -1.54 -67.51
N ALA A 50 -34.47 -1.67 -68.60
CA ALA A 50 -33.31 -2.56 -68.64
C ALA A 50 -32.17 -2.07 -67.73
N ILE A 51 -31.95 -0.76 -67.65
CA ILE A 51 -30.93 -0.16 -66.79
C ILE A 51 -31.27 -0.37 -65.31
N SER A 52 -32.51 -0.14 -64.88
CA SER A 52 -32.90 -0.38 -63.48
C SER A 52 -32.79 -1.86 -63.10
N ALA A 53 -33.17 -2.77 -64.00
CA ALA A 53 -33.02 -4.21 -63.80
C ALA A 53 -31.54 -4.63 -63.67
N LEU A 54 -30.63 -4.04 -64.47
CA LEU A 54 -29.18 -4.29 -64.36
C LEU A 54 -28.63 -3.86 -63.00
N PHE A 55 -28.99 -2.66 -62.53
CA PHE A 55 -28.55 -2.18 -61.22
C PHE A 55 -29.12 -3.01 -60.07
N GLY A 56 -30.40 -3.41 -60.14
CA GLY A 56 -31.01 -4.30 -59.15
C GLY A 56 -30.34 -5.67 -59.09
N ALA A 57 -30.01 -6.27 -60.24
CA ALA A 57 -29.29 -7.54 -60.31
C ALA A 57 -27.87 -7.42 -59.74
N HIS A 58 -27.16 -6.32 -60.02
CA HIS A 58 -25.83 -6.07 -59.46
C HIS A 58 -25.88 -5.90 -57.92
N ALA A 59 -26.86 -5.15 -57.41
CA ALA A 59 -27.05 -4.95 -55.97
C ALA A 59 -27.36 -6.27 -55.25
N GLN A 60 -28.19 -7.14 -55.82
CA GLN A 60 -28.47 -8.48 -55.29
C GLN A 60 -27.21 -9.35 -55.24
N ALA A 61 -26.39 -9.33 -56.30
CA ALA A 61 -25.11 -10.05 -56.32
C ALA A 61 -24.12 -9.51 -55.26
N TYR A 62 -24.07 -8.19 -55.08
CA TYR A 62 -23.28 -7.54 -54.03
C TYR A 62 -23.73 -7.95 -52.62
N GLN A 63 -25.04 -8.02 -52.35
CA GLN A 63 -25.58 -8.44 -51.06
C GLN A 63 -25.23 -9.90 -50.75
N ALA A 64 -25.34 -10.80 -51.74
CA ALA A 64 -24.94 -12.20 -51.59
C ALA A 64 -23.44 -12.35 -51.28
N LEU A 65 -22.59 -11.58 -51.98
CA LEU A 65 -21.15 -11.56 -51.70
C LEU A 65 -20.84 -11.00 -50.31
N SER A 66 -21.53 -9.92 -49.91
CA SER A 66 -21.36 -9.30 -48.60
C SER A 66 -21.69 -10.24 -47.45
N ALA A 67 -22.73 -11.07 -47.60
CA ALA A 67 -23.06 -12.12 -46.63
C ALA A 67 -21.96 -13.19 -46.53
N HIS A 68 -21.35 -13.57 -47.66
CA HIS A 68 -20.23 -14.52 -47.67
C HIS A 68 -18.98 -13.94 -46.97
N VAL A 69 -18.68 -12.66 -47.22
CA VAL A 69 -17.57 -11.95 -46.56
C VAL A 69 -17.82 -11.81 -45.06
N ALA A 70 -19.05 -11.54 -44.63
CA ALA A 70 -19.41 -11.46 -43.21
C ALA A 70 -19.15 -12.80 -42.49
N ALA A 71 -19.59 -13.92 -43.08
CA ALA A 71 -19.36 -15.25 -42.51
C ALA A 71 -17.86 -15.60 -42.42
N PHE A 72 -17.07 -15.24 -43.44
CA PHE A 72 -15.61 -15.39 -43.40
C PHE A 72 -14.98 -14.55 -42.29
N HIS A 73 -15.40 -13.29 -42.16
CA HIS A 73 -14.91 -12.38 -41.13
C HIS A 73 -15.20 -12.91 -39.72
N ASP A 74 -16.41 -13.41 -39.49
CA ASP A 74 -16.79 -14.03 -38.20
C ASP A 74 -15.91 -15.25 -37.88
N GLN A 75 -15.66 -16.11 -38.87
CA GLN A 75 -14.78 -17.26 -38.70
C GLN A 75 -13.32 -16.85 -38.41
N PHE A 76 -12.83 -15.80 -39.07
CA PHE A 76 -11.51 -15.25 -38.84
C PHE A 76 -11.36 -14.73 -37.39
N VAL A 77 -12.30 -13.89 -36.94
CA VAL A 77 -12.31 -13.35 -35.58
C VAL A 77 -12.44 -14.45 -34.53
N HIS A 78 -13.28 -15.46 -34.78
CA HIS A 78 -13.43 -16.62 -33.91
C HIS A 78 -12.11 -17.40 -33.77
N THR A 79 -11.45 -17.67 -34.89
CA THR A 79 -10.17 -18.40 -34.91
C THR A 79 -9.06 -17.60 -34.21
N LEU A 80 -9.02 -16.29 -34.43
CA LEU A 80 -8.06 -15.39 -33.77
C LEU A 80 -8.24 -15.42 -32.24
N THR A 81 -9.49 -15.37 -31.78
CA THR A 81 -9.83 -15.43 -30.35
C THR A 81 -9.44 -16.77 -29.73
N ALA A 82 -9.75 -17.88 -30.41
CA ALA A 82 -9.37 -19.22 -29.96
C ALA A 82 -7.84 -19.42 -29.94
N GLY A 83 -7.13 -18.83 -30.91
CA GLY A 83 -5.67 -18.82 -30.95
C GLY A 83 -5.06 -18.08 -29.77
N ALA A 84 -5.55 -16.87 -29.46
CA ALA A 84 -5.11 -16.09 -28.30
C ALA A 84 -5.31 -16.88 -26.98
N GLY A 85 -6.49 -17.50 -26.80
CA GLY A 85 -6.77 -18.33 -25.64
C GLY A 85 -5.85 -19.55 -25.52
N SER A 86 -5.46 -20.15 -26.64
CA SER A 86 -4.52 -21.29 -26.65
C SER A 86 -3.11 -20.89 -26.22
N TYR A 87 -2.62 -19.71 -26.62
CA TYR A 87 -1.32 -19.19 -26.17
C TYR A 87 -1.34 -18.83 -24.67
N MET A 88 -2.40 -18.19 -24.17
CA MET A 88 -2.54 -17.95 -22.73
C MET A 88 -2.57 -19.24 -21.91
N ALA A 89 -3.31 -20.26 -22.38
CA ALA A 89 -3.37 -21.55 -21.70
C ALA A 89 -2.01 -22.25 -21.70
N ALA A 90 -1.24 -22.14 -22.79
CA ALA A 90 0.12 -22.67 -22.86
C ALA A 90 1.06 -21.98 -21.86
N GLU A 91 0.97 -20.66 -21.70
CA GLU A 91 1.75 -19.92 -20.69
C GLU A 91 1.38 -20.32 -19.27
N ALA A 92 0.08 -20.43 -18.96
CA ALA A 92 -0.39 -20.88 -17.65
C ALA A 92 0.04 -22.32 -17.32
N ALA A 93 -0.02 -23.23 -18.30
CA ALA A 93 0.42 -24.61 -18.15
C ALA A 93 1.94 -24.73 -17.98
N ALA A 94 2.73 -23.81 -18.53
CA ALA A 94 4.17 -23.77 -18.34
C ALA A 94 4.58 -23.22 -16.96
N ALA A 95 3.81 -22.28 -16.39
CA ALA A 95 4.12 -21.68 -15.09
C ALA A 95 3.70 -22.54 -13.89
N SER A 96 2.55 -23.24 -13.98
CA SER A 96 1.99 -23.98 -12.85
C SER A 96 2.87 -25.11 -12.26
N PRO A 97 3.63 -25.91 -13.05
CA PRO A 97 4.48 -26.96 -12.49
C PRO A 97 5.66 -26.37 -11.70
N LEU A 98 6.18 -25.22 -12.13
CA LEU A 98 7.28 -24.54 -11.44
C LEU A 98 6.82 -23.94 -10.11
N GLN A 99 5.61 -23.38 -10.06
CA GLN A 99 5.01 -22.87 -8.82
C GLN A 99 4.74 -23.99 -7.82
N ALA A 100 4.22 -25.14 -8.28
CA ALA A 100 3.98 -26.30 -7.44
C ALA A 100 5.30 -26.86 -6.85
N LEU A 101 6.33 -27.01 -7.71
CA LEU A 101 7.65 -27.46 -7.27
C LEU A 101 8.31 -26.49 -6.27
N GLN A 102 8.14 -25.17 -6.47
CA GLN A 102 8.63 -24.17 -5.53
C GLN A 102 7.98 -24.30 -4.16
N LEU A 103 6.66 -24.51 -4.11
CA LEU A 103 5.93 -24.69 -2.84
C LEU A 103 6.32 -25.99 -2.14
N GLU A 104 6.48 -27.09 -2.89
CA GLU A 104 6.93 -28.37 -2.34
C GLU A 104 8.34 -28.26 -1.75
N LEU A 105 9.25 -27.59 -2.45
CA LEU A 105 10.61 -27.36 -1.95
C LEU A 105 10.62 -26.46 -0.70
N LEU A 106 9.84 -25.38 -0.68
CA LEU A 106 9.69 -24.52 0.50
C LEU A 106 9.15 -25.30 1.70
N ASN A 107 8.14 -26.14 1.49
CA ASN A 107 7.58 -27.00 2.54
C ASN A 107 8.62 -28.02 3.03
N ALA A 108 9.37 -28.65 2.13
CA ALA A 108 10.42 -29.59 2.49
C ALA A 108 11.55 -28.93 3.31
N ILE A 109 11.95 -27.70 2.95
CA ILE A 109 12.96 -26.91 3.67
C ILE A 109 12.45 -26.48 5.04
N ASN A 110 11.18 -26.05 5.13
CA ASN A 110 10.61 -25.52 6.37
C ASN A 110 10.11 -26.59 7.34
N ALA A 111 9.78 -27.80 6.86
CA ALA A 111 9.19 -28.85 7.68
C ALA A 111 10.01 -29.19 8.93
N PRO A 112 11.36 -29.33 8.89
CA PRO A 112 12.14 -29.64 10.08
C PRO A 112 12.07 -28.54 11.15
N THR A 113 12.22 -27.27 10.76
CA THR A 113 12.19 -26.16 11.73
C THR A 113 10.79 -25.84 12.20
N LEU A 114 9.78 -26.00 11.36
CA LEU A 114 8.38 -25.84 11.75
C LEU A 114 8.01 -26.92 12.80
N ALA A 115 8.43 -28.16 12.58
CA ALA A 115 8.20 -29.25 13.53
C ALA A 115 8.96 -29.07 14.86
N LEU A 116 10.21 -28.56 14.81
CA LEU A 116 11.06 -28.45 15.99
C LEU A 116 10.84 -27.15 16.79
N LEU A 117 10.60 -26.04 16.09
CA LEU A 117 10.64 -24.68 16.65
C LEU A 117 9.32 -23.92 16.45
N GLY A 118 8.33 -24.52 15.78
CA GLY A 118 7.04 -23.86 15.49
C GLY A 118 7.17 -22.67 14.52
N ARG A 119 8.32 -22.53 13.85
CA ARG A 119 8.59 -21.43 12.91
C ARG A 119 9.31 -21.94 11.66
N PRO A 120 8.94 -21.43 10.47
CA PRO A 120 9.65 -21.77 9.24
C PRO A 120 11.10 -21.29 9.30
N LEU A 121 11.97 -21.94 8.54
CA LEU A 121 13.37 -21.50 8.39
C LEU A 121 13.43 -20.30 7.46
N ILE A 122 12.66 -20.37 6.36
CA ILE A 122 12.57 -19.36 5.31
C ILE A 122 11.11 -19.03 5.03
N GLY A 123 10.78 -17.75 4.92
CA GLY A 123 9.46 -17.27 4.53
C GLY A 123 9.07 -16.06 5.35
N ASP A 124 8.36 -15.12 4.72
CA ASP A 124 7.86 -13.94 5.42
C ASP A 124 6.80 -14.32 6.45
N GLY A 125 6.69 -13.49 7.49
CA GLY A 125 5.65 -13.57 8.48
C GLY A 125 4.31 -13.25 7.85
N THR A 126 3.27 -13.98 8.25
CA THR A 126 1.92 -13.74 7.76
C THR A 126 1.42 -12.38 8.23
N ASP A 127 1.00 -11.53 7.31
CA ASP A 127 0.26 -10.31 7.66
C ASP A 127 -0.98 -10.68 8.45
N ALA A 128 -1.30 -9.87 9.45
CA ALA A 128 -2.56 -10.02 10.15
C ALA A 128 -3.73 -9.60 9.25
N ALA A 129 -4.88 -10.25 9.45
CA ALA A 129 -6.07 -9.97 8.65
C ALA A 129 -6.48 -8.49 8.78
N PRO A 130 -6.87 -7.82 7.68
CA PRO A 130 -7.42 -6.46 7.75
C PRO A 130 -8.61 -6.38 8.71
N GLY A 131 -8.69 -5.31 9.50
CA GLY A 131 -9.75 -5.12 10.51
C GLY A 131 -9.55 -5.88 11.81
N SER A 132 -8.68 -6.90 11.84
CA SER A 132 -8.55 -7.75 13.04
C SER A 132 -7.93 -7.06 14.26
N GLY A 133 -7.11 -6.02 14.08
CA GLY A 133 -6.21 -5.52 15.12
C GLY A 133 -5.17 -6.55 15.58
N GLY A 134 -5.04 -7.69 14.88
CA GLY A 134 -4.17 -8.80 15.24
C GLY A 134 -2.70 -8.51 14.94
N ALA A 135 -1.80 -9.13 15.69
CA ALA A 135 -0.37 -9.00 15.45
C ALA A 135 0.07 -9.71 14.15
N GLY A 136 1.00 -9.11 13.42
CA GLY A 136 1.67 -9.73 12.30
C GLY A 136 2.55 -10.91 12.75
N GLY A 137 2.58 -11.96 11.95
CA GLY A 137 3.40 -13.15 12.21
C GLY A 137 4.89 -12.85 12.15
N ALA A 138 5.69 -13.57 12.93
CA ALA A 138 7.15 -13.48 12.81
C ALA A 138 7.63 -14.09 11.48
N GLY A 139 8.65 -13.49 10.88
CA GLY A 139 9.36 -14.07 9.75
C GLY A 139 10.09 -15.37 10.10
N GLY A 140 10.42 -16.14 9.07
CA GLY A 140 11.22 -17.35 9.16
C GLY A 140 12.54 -17.10 9.87
N ILE A 141 13.07 -18.12 10.55
CA ILE A 141 14.21 -17.96 11.46
C ILE A 141 15.43 -17.34 10.77
N LEU A 142 15.74 -17.77 9.54
CA LEU A 142 16.90 -17.32 8.80
C LEU A 142 16.56 -16.16 7.86
N ILE A 143 15.58 -16.37 6.99
CA ILE A 143 15.16 -15.41 5.96
C ILE A 143 13.66 -15.24 6.06
N GLY A 144 13.19 -14.00 6.18
CA GLY A 144 11.77 -13.70 6.24
C GLY A 144 11.55 -12.40 6.97
N ASN A 145 10.85 -11.48 6.34
CA ASN A 145 10.42 -10.25 6.97
C ASN A 145 9.29 -10.54 7.96
N GLY A 146 9.13 -9.69 8.97
CA GLY A 146 7.97 -9.76 9.83
C GLY A 146 6.71 -9.35 9.09
N GLY A 147 5.59 -10.02 9.37
CA GLY A 147 4.29 -9.65 8.83
C GLY A 147 3.82 -8.32 9.42
N THR A 148 3.02 -7.59 8.67
CA THR A 148 2.37 -6.36 9.11
C THR A 148 1.29 -6.65 10.15
N GLY A 149 1.20 -5.79 11.16
CA GLY A 149 0.11 -5.79 12.12
C GLY A 149 -1.19 -5.35 11.46
N GLY A 150 -2.30 -5.97 11.86
CA GLY A 150 -3.61 -5.72 11.29
C GLY A 150 -4.13 -4.38 11.79
N ALA A 151 -4.71 -3.59 10.89
CA ALA A 151 -5.51 -2.46 11.33
C ALA A 151 -6.71 -2.99 12.12
N SER A 152 -7.15 -2.32 13.19
CA SER A 152 -8.40 -2.69 13.86
C SER A 152 -9.61 -2.03 13.19
N ASP A 153 -10.71 -2.75 13.01
CA ASP A 153 -12.02 -2.21 12.61
C ASP A 153 -13.01 -2.14 13.78
N LEU A 154 -12.59 -2.58 14.97
CA LEU A 154 -13.46 -2.69 16.11
C LEU A 154 -13.83 -1.30 16.64
N ALA A 155 -15.04 -0.87 16.31
CA ALA A 155 -15.69 0.27 16.93
C ALA A 155 -16.19 -0.12 18.32
N GLY A 156 -15.40 0.18 19.36
CA GLY A 156 -15.88 0.09 20.73
C GLY A 156 -16.80 1.27 21.06
N THR A 157 -17.85 1.02 21.84
CA THR A 157 -18.74 2.09 22.37
C THR A 157 -18.02 3.04 23.35
N GLY A 158 -16.79 2.70 23.76
CA GLY A 158 -15.90 3.53 24.58
C GLY A 158 -14.56 3.83 23.92
N ARG A 159 -13.73 2.81 23.69
CA ARG A 159 -12.40 2.97 23.05
C ARG A 159 -12.34 2.26 21.70
N GLY A 160 -11.70 2.89 20.71
CA GLY A 160 -11.41 2.28 19.42
C GLY A 160 -10.46 1.09 19.54
N GLY A 161 -10.56 0.15 18.61
CA GLY A 161 -9.67 -1.00 18.58
C GLY A 161 -8.20 -0.60 18.36
N VAL A 162 -7.30 -1.22 19.10
CA VAL A 162 -5.85 -0.97 19.00
C VAL A 162 -5.29 -1.68 17.76
N GLY A 163 -4.38 -1.02 17.06
CA GLY A 163 -3.67 -1.62 15.93
C GLY A 163 -2.74 -2.76 16.36
N GLY A 164 -2.66 -3.79 15.53
CA GLY A 164 -1.83 -4.95 15.81
C GLY A 164 -0.34 -4.62 15.75
N ALA A 165 0.48 -5.25 16.58
CA ALA A 165 1.93 -5.11 16.46
C ALA A 165 2.44 -5.75 15.16
N GLY A 166 3.48 -5.18 14.56
CA GLY A 166 4.23 -5.81 13.47
C GLY A 166 5.03 -7.01 13.97
N GLY A 167 5.15 -8.03 13.13
CA GLY A 167 5.94 -9.23 13.41
C GLY A 167 7.44 -8.95 13.40
N ALA A 168 8.22 -9.71 14.17
CA ALA A 168 9.68 -9.62 14.09
C ALA A 168 10.21 -10.25 12.79
N GLY A 169 11.27 -9.66 12.23
CA GLY A 169 12.03 -10.27 11.13
C GLY A 169 12.85 -11.49 11.58
N GLY A 170 13.15 -12.36 10.62
CA GLY A 170 14.16 -13.42 10.72
C GLY A 170 15.57 -12.86 10.83
N LEU A 171 16.60 -13.73 10.91
CA LEU A 171 18.00 -13.31 11.06
C LEU A 171 18.43 -12.21 10.07
N PHE A 172 17.96 -12.29 8.82
CA PHE A 172 18.20 -11.30 7.77
C PHE A 172 16.96 -10.51 7.35
N GLY A 173 15.81 -10.73 7.99
CA GLY A 173 14.55 -10.06 7.64
C GLY A 173 14.37 -8.72 8.34
N ILE A 174 13.63 -7.80 7.73
CA ILE A 174 13.18 -6.58 8.39
C ILE A 174 11.98 -6.85 9.30
N GLY A 175 11.76 -6.00 10.29
CA GLY A 175 10.54 -6.04 11.11
C GLY A 175 9.32 -5.58 10.32
N GLY A 176 8.16 -6.17 10.61
CA GLY A 176 6.89 -5.79 10.02
C GLY A 176 6.38 -4.45 10.57
N ALA A 177 5.61 -3.71 9.79
CA ALA A 177 4.98 -2.49 10.28
C ALA A 177 3.87 -2.80 11.29
N GLY A 178 3.66 -1.92 12.27
CA GLY A 178 2.49 -1.94 13.13
C GLY A 178 1.23 -1.53 12.38
N GLY A 179 0.10 -2.14 12.74
CA GLY A 179 -1.21 -1.83 12.20
C GLY A 179 -1.76 -0.51 12.73
N GLY A 180 -2.59 0.16 11.94
CA GLY A 180 -3.38 1.30 12.42
C GLY A 180 -4.48 0.87 13.39
N CYS A 181 -5.05 1.82 14.10
CA CYS A 181 -6.20 1.62 14.97
C CYS A 181 -7.56 1.63 14.22
N GLY A 182 -8.61 1.26 14.95
CA GLY A 182 -10.00 1.40 14.52
C GLY A 182 -10.68 2.64 15.08
N SER A 183 -11.71 3.11 14.36
CA SER A 183 -12.49 4.30 14.71
C SER A 183 -13.33 4.08 15.96
N ALA A 184 -13.41 5.10 16.82
CA ALA A 184 -14.16 5.07 18.07
C ALA A 184 -15.28 6.12 18.12
N VAL A 185 -16.09 6.09 19.17
CA VAL A 185 -17.05 7.17 19.48
C VAL A 185 -16.52 8.12 20.57
N ALA A 186 -15.72 7.65 21.53
CA ALA A 186 -15.28 8.47 22.67
C ALA A 186 -13.76 8.64 22.82
N ILE A 187 -12.98 7.56 22.68
CA ILE A 187 -11.50 7.61 22.70
C ILE A 187 -10.95 6.74 21.57
N GLY A 188 -10.08 7.32 20.76
CA GLY A 188 -9.40 6.63 19.68
C GLY A 188 -8.57 5.42 20.11
N GLY A 189 -8.42 4.43 19.22
CA GLY A 189 -7.48 3.32 19.42
C GLY A 189 -6.03 3.75 19.17
N ASP A 190 -5.08 3.14 19.85
CA ASP A 190 -3.66 3.40 19.62
C ASP A 190 -3.16 2.62 18.39
N GLY A 191 -2.14 3.13 17.72
CA GLY A 191 -1.43 2.42 16.67
C GLY A 191 -0.58 1.28 17.23
N GLY A 192 -0.42 0.20 16.45
CA GLY A 192 0.40 -0.94 16.83
C GLY A 192 1.90 -0.64 16.76
N ALA A 193 2.71 -1.24 17.62
CA ALA A 193 4.16 -1.11 17.54
C ALA A 193 4.72 -1.78 16.26
N GLY A 194 5.80 -1.24 15.71
CA GLY A 194 6.57 -1.90 14.66
C GLY A 194 7.36 -3.10 15.18
N GLY A 195 7.56 -4.10 14.33
CA GLY A 195 8.32 -5.30 14.65
C GLY A 195 9.83 -5.06 14.66
N ALA A 196 10.57 -5.83 15.45
CA ALA A 196 12.03 -5.76 15.46
C ALA A 196 12.65 -6.34 14.18
N GLY A 197 13.76 -5.76 13.73
CA GLY A 197 14.57 -6.29 12.63
C GLY A 197 15.44 -7.49 13.05
N GLY A 198 15.82 -8.29 12.05
CA GLY A 198 16.88 -9.30 12.15
C GLY A 198 18.24 -8.71 12.45
N VAL A 199 19.25 -9.53 12.72
CA VAL A 199 20.57 -9.13 13.25
C VAL A 199 21.23 -7.95 12.51
N PHE A 200 21.00 -7.80 11.21
CA PHE A 200 21.56 -6.70 10.40
C PHE A 200 20.49 -5.83 9.70
N SER A 201 19.22 -6.01 10.06
CA SER A 201 18.08 -5.51 9.33
C SER A 201 17.30 -4.47 10.14
N GLY A 202 16.58 -3.60 9.44
CA GLY A 202 15.82 -2.53 10.08
C GLY A 202 14.57 -3.01 10.82
N GLY A 203 14.16 -2.25 11.83
CA GLY A 203 12.85 -2.41 12.48
C GLY A 203 11.72 -1.86 11.62
N GLY A 204 10.51 -2.36 11.82
CA GLY A 204 9.31 -1.89 11.15
C GLY A 204 8.79 -0.59 11.75
N ALA A 205 8.05 0.20 10.97
CA ALA A 205 7.42 1.42 11.48
C ALA A 205 6.27 1.11 12.46
N GLY A 206 5.99 2.01 13.39
CA GLY A 206 4.78 1.98 14.21
C GLY A 206 3.55 2.40 13.41
N GLY A 207 2.39 1.89 13.78
CA GLY A 207 1.10 2.25 13.21
C GLY A 207 0.60 3.59 13.73
N ALA A 208 -0.25 4.27 12.95
CA ALA A 208 -0.88 5.52 13.38
C ALA A 208 -1.99 5.28 14.40
N GLY A 209 -2.18 6.25 15.31
CA GLY A 209 -3.32 6.30 16.23
C GLY A 209 -4.57 6.96 15.63
N ASP A 210 -5.70 6.85 16.32
CA ASP A 210 -7.02 7.20 15.79
C ASP A 210 -7.32 8.69 15.90
N ALA A 211 -8.11 9.20 14.96
CA ALA A 211 -8.50 10.60 14.84
C ALA A 211 -9.39 11.15 15.99
N ILE A 212 -9.57 10.39 17.08
CA ILE A 212 -10.20 10.84 18.33
C ILE A 212 -9.26 10.60 19.54
N GLY A 213 -7.98 10.94 19.37
CA GLY A 213 -6.99 11.01 20.45
C GLY A 213 -6.21 9.72 20.69
N GLY A 214 -6.11 8.82 19.70
CA GLY A 214 -5.31 7.60 19.82
C GLY A 214 -3.82 7.86 19.62
N SER A 215 -2.94 7.30 20.45
CA SER A 215 -1.49 7.51 20.29
C SER A 215 -0.92 6.71 19.13
N GLY A 216 0.17 7.19 18.54
CA GLY A 216 0.94 6.45 17.55
C GLY A 216 1.72 5.29 18.18
N GLY A 217 1.87 4.20 17.43
CA GLY A 217 2.66 3.04 17.86
C GLY A 217 4.17 3.34 17.80
N ALA A 218 4.95 2.77 18.71
CA ALA A 218 6.41 2.90 18.65
C ALA A 218 6.98 2.20 17.40
N GLY A 219 8.07 2.73 16.86
CA GLY A 219 8.86 2.07 15.83
C GLY A 219 9.61 0.86 16.39
N GLY A 220 9.76 -0.18 15.57
CA GLY A 220 10.51 -1.38 15.91
C GLY A 220 12.00 -1.12 16.01
N THR A 221 12.71 -1.84 16.87
CA THR A 221 14.16 -1.73 16.96
C THR A 221 14.84 -2.32 15.73
N GLY A 222 15.94 -1.73 15.29
CA GLY A 222 16.88 -2.36 14.37
C GLY A 222 17.50 -3.63 14.95
N GLY A 223 18.23 -4.35 14.11
CA GLY A 223 18.89 -5.59 14.45
C GLY A 223 19.94 -5.48 15.54
N LEU A 224 20.26 -6.60 16.19
CA LEU A 224 21.25 -6.64 17.27
C LEU A 224 22.59 -6.01 16.88
N LEU A 225 23.12 -6.31 15.69
CA LEU A 225 24.42 -5.82 15.24
C LEU A 225 24.26 -4.64 14.28
N GLY A 226 23.20 -4.65 13.47
CA GLY A 226 23.03 -3.74 12.36
C GLY A 226 21.57 -3.44 12.05
N GLY A 227 21.30 -2.27 11.50
CA GLY A 227 19.99 -1.90 10.96
C GLY A 227 19.40 -0.65 11.62
N GLY A 228 18.63 0.12 10.85
CA GLY A 228 17.95 1.30 11.37
C GLY A 228 16.77 0.93 12.28
N GLY A 229 16.48 1.76 13.28
CA GLY A 229 15.21 1.69 13.97
C GLY A 229 14.07 2.12 13.07
N GLY A 230 12.90 1.51 13.24
CA GLY A 230 11.69 1.91 12.54
C GLY A 230 11.17 3.26 13.03
N ALA A 231 10.48 4.00 12.17
CA ALA A 231 9.84 5.24 12.58
C ALA A 231 8.70 4.98 13.58
N GLY A 232 8.48 5.89 14.52
CA GLY A 232 7.27 5.93 15.32
C GLY A 232 6.06 6.30 14.46
N GLY A 233 4.91 5.74 14.78
CA GLY A 233 3.63 6.08 14.16
C GLY A 233 3.15 7.47 14.61
N ALA A 234 2.41 8.16 13.75
CA ALA A 234 1.81 9.44 14.13
C ALA A 234 0.70 9.23 15.17
N GLY A 235 0.60 10.18 16.11
CA GLY A 235 -0.57 10.32 16.96
C GLY A 235 -1.78 10.74 16.15
N GLY A 236 -2.94 10.23 16.53
CA GLY A 236 -4.19 10.56 15.87
C GLY A 236 -4.74 11.90 16.36
N ALA A 237 -5.47 12.61 15.49
CA ALA A 237 -6.09 13.88 15.84
C ALA A 237 -7.04 13.73 17.05
N GLY A 238 -7.33 14.79 17.80
CA GLY A 238 -8.38 14.80 18.81
C GLY A 238 -9.76 14.99 18.19
N GLY A 239 -10.79 14.49 18.87
CA GLY A 239 -12.18 14.64 18.46
C GLY A 239 -12.75 16.05 18.62
N ASN A 240 -13.83 16.32 17.88
CA ASN A 240 -14.62 17.55 18.02
C ASN A 240 -15.36 17.54 19.36
N GLY A 241 -15.04 18.48 20.26
CA GLY A 241 -15.68 18.57 21.57
C GLY A 241 -17.19 18.84 21.47
N GLY A 242 -18.01 17.90 21.97
CA GLY A 242 -19.45 18.06 22.20
C GLY A 242 -19.78 17.94 23.69
N GLY A 243 -20.70 18.78 24.19
CA GLY A 243 -20.93 19.01 25.62
C GLY A 243 -21.27 17.78 26.47
N ALA A 244 -20.79 17.84 27.72
CA ALA A 244 -21.20 17.08 28.90
C ALA A 244 -21.14 15.53 28.77
N SER A 245 -19.93 15.00 28.55
CA SER A 245 -19.33 13.77 29.13
C SER A 245 -18.42 13.09 28.09
N ASN A 246 -17.13 13.45 28.08
CA ASN A 246 -16.03 12.75 27.38
C ASN A 246 -16.22 12.40 25.88
N SER A 247 -15.63 13.21 25.00
CA SER A 247 -15.16 12.77 23.68
C SER A 247 -13.89 13.56 23.39
N ALA A 248 -12.74 12.88 23.34
CA ALA A 248 -11.42 13.46 23.61
C ALA A 248 -11.11 14.73 22.79
N SER A 249 -11.03 15.89 23.44
CA SER A 249 -10.52 17.14 22.84
C SER A 249 -8.99 17.23 22.86
N ILE A 250 -8.33 16.09 23.09
CA ILE A 250 -6.89 15.93 23.24
C ILE A 250 -6.38 15.12 22.05
N GLY A 251 -5.29 15.56 21.43
CA GLY A 251 -4.63 14.83 20.35
C GLY A 251 -3.84 13.66 20.91
N GLY A 252 -3.77 12.57 20.16
CA GLY A 252 -2.93 11.45 20.54
C GLY A 252 -1.46 11.79 20.38
N ASP A 253 -0.63 11.28 21.27
CA ASP A 253 0.82 11.48 21.19
C ASP A 253 1.42 10.71 20.00
N GLY A 254 2.51 11.23 19.45
CA GLY A 254 3.33 10.53 18.48
C GLY A 254 4.06 9.35 19.09
N GLY A 255 4.16 8.25 18.35
CA GLY A 255 4.94 7.09 18.73
C GLY A 255 6.43 7.39 18.75
N SER A 256 7.17 6.79 19.68
CA SER A 256 8.64 6.92 19.69
C SER A 256 9.27 6.20 18.49
N GLY A 257 10.37 6.74 17.99
CA GLY A 257 11.20 6.07 16.99
C GLY A 257 11.97 4.89 17.60
N GLY A 258 12.13 3.82 16.84
CA GLY A 258 12.87 2.63 17.25
C GLY A 258 14.37 2.90 17.40
N ALA A 259 15.04 2.18 18.30
CA ALA A 259 16.50 2.25 18.38
C ALA A 259 17.16 1.58 17.16
N GLY A 260 18.28 2.13 16.68
CA GLY A 260 19.15 1.46 15.70
C GLY A 260 19.92 0.30 16.32
N GLY A 261 20.53 -0.54 15.47
CA GLY A 261 21.31 -1.69 15.89
C GLY A 261 22.62 -1.32 16.59
N MET A 262 23.15 -2.20 17.44
CA MET A 262 24.21 -1.83 18.40
C MET A 262 25.50 -1.32 17.75
N LEU A 263 25.95 -1.88 16.63
CA LEU A 263 27.21 -1.48 15.99
C LEU A 263 26.96 -0.43 14.92
N TYR A 264 25.98 -0.67 14.04
CA TYR A 264 25.60 0.26 12.99
C TYR A 264 24.09 0.38 12.86
N GLY A 265 23.58 1.60 12.81
CA GLY A 265 22.16 1.83 12.66
C GLY A 265 21.75 3.21 13.14
N ALA A 266 21.00 3.93 12.32
CA ALA A 266 20.35 5.15 12.75
C ALA A 266 19.16 4.83 13.67
N GLY A 267 18.88 5.73 14.60
CA GLY A 267 17.60 5.71 15.29
C GLY A 267 16.45 6.08 14.36
N GLY A 268 15.29 5.49 14.57
CA GLY A 268 14.07 5.86 13.86
C GLY A 268 13.57 7.23 14.28
N VAL A 269 12.89 7.96 13.39
CA VAL A 269 12.26 9.23 13.75
C VAL A 269 11.06 9.01 14.68
N GLY A 270 10.82 9.94 15.60
CA GLY A 270 9.59 9.98 16.37
C GLY A 270 8.40 10.40 15.50
N GLY A 271 7.21 9.89 15.80
CA GLY A 271 5.97 10.29 15.17
C GLY A 271 5.52 11.67 15.66
N ASN A 272 4.79 12.42 14.83
CA ASN A 272 4.20 13.68 15.26
C ASN A 272 3.01 13.44 16.19
N GLY A 273 2.77 14.36 17.10
CA GLY A 273 1.55 14.42 17.89
C GLY A 273 0.34 14.85 17.06
N GLY A 274 -0.84 14.41 17.47
CA GLY A 274 -2.11 14.70 16.81
C GLY A 274 -2.62 16.10 17.10
N ALA A 275 -3.14 16.79 16.09
CA ALA A 275 -3.84 18.06 16.29
C ALA A 275 -5.18 17.85 17.01
N ALA A 276 -5.64 18.80 17.84
CA ALA A 276 -6.90 18.66 18.55
C ALA A 276 -7.57 19.99 18.91
N VAL A 277 -8.82 19.92 19.34
CA VAL A 277 -9.60 21.10 19.70
C VAL A 277 -9.02 21.82 20.92
N ALA A 278 -8.64 21.11 21.99
CA ALA A 278 -8.23 21.73 23.25
C ALA A 278 -6.74 21.56 23.57
N ILE A 279 -6.20 20.34 23.46
CA ILE A 279 -4.80 20.05 23.78
C ILE A 279 -4.19 19.22 22.65
N GLY A 280 -3.20 19.75 21.93
CA GLY A 280 -2.47 18.96 20.94
C GLY A 280 -1.70 17.82 21.59
N GLY A 281 -1.56 16.68 20.90
CA GLY A 281 -0.77 15.55 21.39
C GLY A 281 0.73 15.85 21.31
N ASP A 282 1.53 15.23 22.16
CA ASP A 282 2.98 15.46 22.16
C ASP A 282 3.66 14.75 20.99
N GLY A 283 4.79 15.29 20.54
CA GLY A 283 5.66 14.63 19.58
C GLY A 283 6.40 13.44 20.19
N GLY A 284 6.50 12.35 19.43
CA GLY A 284 7.25 11.18 19.83
C GLY A 284 8.75 11.43 19.87
N ALA A 285 9.46 10.85 20.84
CA ALA A 285 10.91 10.93 20.88
C ALA A 285 11.56 10.19 19.69
N GLY A 286 12.67 10.72 19.18
CA GLY A 286 13.53 10.06 18.22
C GLY A 286 14.30 8.88 18.85
N GLY A 287 14.53 7.86 18.05
CA GLY A 287 15.26 6.65 18.42
C GLY A 287 16.74 6.91 18.62
N ARG A 288 17.38 6.15 19.51
CA ARG A 288 18.84 6.19 19.68
C ARG A 288 19.53 5.45 18.54
N ALA A 289 20.69 5.93 18.12
CA ALA A 289 21.53 5.23 17.17
C ALA A 289 22.34 4.09 17.83
N GLY A 290 22.95 3.26 16.99
CA GLY A 290 24.05 2.38 17.34
C GLY A 290 25.36 3.11 17.61
N ALA A 291 26.45 2.34 17.76
CA ALA A 291 27.79 2.89 17.87
C ALA A 291 28.15 3.77 16.66
N ILE A 292 27.73 3.38 15.45
CA ILE A 292 27.84 4.19 14.24
C ILE A 292 26.44 4.45 13.68
N GLY A 293 26.01 5.70 13.66
CA GLY A 293 24.73 6.10 13.13
C GLY A 293 24.23 7.40 13.75
N ASN A 294 23.28 8.04 13.06
CA ASN A 294 22.64 9.24 13.57
C ASN A 294 21.48 8.88 14.50
N GLY A 295 21.28 9.67 15.54
CA GLY A 295 20.03 9.61 16.29
C GLY A 295 18.86 10.01 15.40
N GLY A 296 17.67 9.46 15.69
CA GLY A 296 16.46 9.84 14.98
C GLY A 296 15.95 11.19 15.44
N ASP A 297 15.34 11.97 14.56
CA ASP A 297 14.70 13.23 14.95
C ASP A 297 13.47 12.96 15.82
N GLY A 298 13.18 13.86 16.76
CA GLY A 298 11.93 13.87 17.49
C GLY A 298 10.77 14.37 16.62
N GLY A 299 9.57 13.88 16.87
CA GLY A 299 8.35 14.34 16.20
C GLY A 299 7.88 15.69 16.72
N ASN A 300 7.16 16.42 15.90
CA ASN A 300 6.57 17.70 16.31
C ASN A 300 5.36 17.47 17.22
N GLY A 301 5.09 18.43 18.10
CA GLY A 301 3.84 18.51 18.84
C GLY A 301 2.64 18.79 17.93
N GLY A 302 1.46 18.38 18.39
CA GLY A 302 0.19 18.60 17.73
C GLY A 302 -0.37 19.99 17.97
N THR A 303 -1.16 20.51 17.03
CA THR A 303 -1.73 21.85 17.14
C THR A 303 -3.00 21.87 18.00
N SER A 304 -3.29 23.00 18.66
CA SER A 304 -4.59 23.24 19.32
C SER A 304 -5.46 24.19 18.49
N ASN A 305 -6.73 23.85 18.27
CA ASN A 305 -7.63 24.61 17.38
C ASN A 305 -8.55 25.62 18.10
N THR A 306 -8.44 25.83 19.41
CA THR A 306 -9.27 26.81 20.15
C THR A 306 -8.47 27.87 20.90
N PRO A 307 -8.99 29.12 21.01
CA PRO A 307 -8.37 30.15 21.82
C PRO A 307 -8.28 29.73 23.30
N GLY A 308 -7.07 29.65 23.85
CA GLY A 308 -6.83 29.21 25.22
C GLY A 308 -6.48 27.73 25.38
N GLY A 309 -6.43 26.96 24.28
CA GLY A 309 -5.85 25.62 24.26
C GLY A 309 -4.32 25.63 24.39
N SER A 310 -3.74 24.45 24.56
CA SER A 310 -2.28 24.25 24.55
C SER A 310 -1.92 23.33 23.39
N GLY A 311 -0.94 23.68 22.57
CA GLY A 311 -0.40 22.69 21.63
C GLY A 311 0.46 21.65 22.35
N GLY A 312 0.85 20.62 21.62
CA GLY A 312 1.71 19.56 22.15
C GLY A 312 3.17 19.97 22.25
N ASP A 313 3.88 19.31 23.15
CA ASP A 313 5.33 19.41 23.26
C ASP A 313 6.01 18.78 22.05
N GLY A 314 7.21 19.27 21.72
CA GLY A 314 8.07 18.64 20.73
C GLY A 314 8.79 17.42 21.31
N GLY A 315 8.91 16.36 20.52
CA GLY A 315 9.64 15.16 20.89
C GLY A 315 11.14 15.40 20.96
N ASN A 316 11.83 14.82 21.95
CA ASN A 316 13.28 14.90 22.01
C ASN A 316 13.95 14.14 20.85
N GLY A 317 15.03 14.69 20.30
CA GLY A 317 15.88 14.01 19.35
C GLY A 317 16.66 12.85 19.99
N GLY A 318 16.93 11.83 19.19
CA GLY A 318 17.69 10.66 19.59
C GLY A 318 19.19 10.95 19.67
N ASN A 319 19.87 10.28 20.59
CA ASN A 319 21.33 10.39 20.69
C ASN A 319 22.02 9.49 19.66
N ALA A 320 23.16 9.96 19.13
CA ALA A 320 24.14 9.09 18.47
C ALA A 320 24.98 8.32 19.50
N GLY A 321 25.69 7.28 19.03
CA GLY A 321 26.61 6.48 19.85
C GLY A 321 28.04 7.04 19.87
N LEU A 322 28.94 6.38 19.13
CA LEU A 322 30.35 6.76 19.04
C LEU A 322 30.59 7.73 17.86
N ILE A 323 30.02 7.42 16.70
CA ILE A 323 30.15 8.20 15.46
C ILE A 323 28.75 8.45 14.89
N GLY A 324 28.41 9.71 14.65
CA GLY A 324 27.15 10.13 14.03
C GLY A 324 26.57 11.36 14.71
N ASN A 325 25.60 12.00 14.06
CA ASN A 325 24.96 13.19 14.60
C ASN A 325 23.78 12.82 15.50
N GLY A 326 23.55 13.60 16.56
CA GLY A 326 22.29 13.53 17.29
C GLY A 326 21.13 13.96 16.39
N GLY A 327 19.95 13.39 16.63
CA GLY A 327 18.72 13.79 15.96
C GLY A 327 18.25 15.15 16.49
N ASN A 328 17.56 15.91 15.66
CA ASN A 328 16.96 17.17 16.05
C ASN A 328 15.77 16.93 16.98
N GLY A 329 15.52 17.86 17.90
CA GLY A 329 14.27 17.91 18.65
C GLY A 329 13.13 18.37 17.75
N GLY A 330 11.93 17.84 17.99
CA GLY A 330 10.71 18.28 17.32
C GLY A 330 10.25 19.64 17.82
N ASN A 331 9.54 20.36 16.96
CA ASN A 331 8.97 21.65 17.33
C ASN A 331 7.81 21.45 18.31
N ALA A 332 7.67 22.38 19.25
CA ALA A 332 6.39 22.56 19.92
C ALA A 332 5.43 23.31 19.01
N GLU A 333 4.14 23.24 19.31
CA GLU A 333 3.15 24.12 18.70
C GLU A 333 2.51 25.02 19.78
N ILE A 334 2.56 26.35 19.59
CA ILE A 334 2.02 27.40 20.49
C ILE A 334 0.47 27.50 20.29
N VAL A 335 -0.45 27.88 21.22
CA VAL A 335 -0.57 29.18 21.94
C VAL A 335 -1.70 29.28 23.01
N ILE A 336 -1.40 29.94 24.14
CA ILE A 336 -2.07 31.09 24.85
C ILE A 336 -2.02 30.94 26.39
N SER A 337 -2.12 29.72 26.95
CA SER A 337 -2.18 29.55 28.42
C SER A 337 -1.49 28.26 28.88
N GLY A 338 -0.16 28.29 29.01
CA GLY A 338 0.65 27.16 29.50
C GLY A 338 1.59 26.63 28.43
N GLY A 339 2.89 26.67 28.71
CA GLY A 339 3.97 26.61 27.73
C GLY A 339 4.30 25.20 27.25
N SER A 340 3.91 24.92 26.00
CA SER A 340 4.44 23.81 25.22
C SER A 340 5.95 23.97 25.07
N VAL A 341 6.68 22.87 25.22
CA VAL A 341 8.14 22.84 25.27
C VAL A 341 8.67 22.20 24.00
N ALA A 342 9.55 22.92 23.31
CA ALA A 342 10.24 22.36 22.16
C ALA A 342 11.13 21.18 22.57
N GLY A 343 11.20 20.18 21.71
CA GLY A 343 12.05 19.01 21.92
C GLY A 343 13.52 19.40 21.99
N THR A 344 14.25 18.77 22.91
CA THR A 344 15.71 18.94 22.95
C THR A 344 16.37 18.16 21.84
N GLY A 345 17.42 18.72 21.23
CA GLY A 345 18.26 18.00 20.28
C GLY A 345 19.06 16.89 20.98
N GLY A 346 19.22 15.76 20.30
CA GLY A 346 20.02 14.65 20.79
C GLY A 346 21.52 14.95 20.75
N ASN A 347 22.27 14.25 21.58
CA ASN A 347 23.74 14.36 21.59
C ASN A 347 24.36 13.70 20.35
N GLY A 348 25.39 14.35 19.81
CA GLY A 348 26.27 13.78 18.79
C GLY A 348 27.17 12.67 19.34
N GLY A 349 27.82 11.96 18.43
CA GLY A 349 28.68 10.83 18.74
C GLY A 349 29.87 11.25 19.60
N LEU A 350 30.22 10.41 20.58
CA LEU A 350 31.30 10.69 21.54
C LEU A 350 32.65 11.01 20.86
N LEU A 351 32.94 10.37 19.73
CA LEU A 351 34.19 10.55 19.01
C LEU A 351 34.05 11.53 17.84
N LEU A 352 32.96 11.42 17.08
CA LEU A 352 32.68 12.25 15.91
C LEU A 352 31.18 12.44 15.74
N GLY A 353 30.71 13.69 15.71
CA GLY A 353 29.31 14.01 15.47
C GLY A 353 28.89 15.36 16.02
N PHE A 354 27.88 15.97 15.40
CA PHE A 354 27.24 17.17 15.92
C PHE A 354 26.03 16.81 16.78
N ASN A 355 25.76 17.61 17.81
CA ASN A 355 24.49 17.57 18.51
C ASN A 355 23.38 18.00 17.55
N GLY A 356 22.20 17.40 17.70
CA GLY A 356 20.99 17.85 17.03
C GLY A 356 20.58 19.23 17.54
N THR A 357 19.85 19.96 16.72
CA THR A 357 19.27 21.24 17.13
C THR A 357 18.03 21.01 17.98
N ASN A 358 17.78 21.88 18.96
CA ASN A 358 16.48 21.91 19.63
C ASN A 358 15.39 22.29 18.61
N GLY A 359 14.18 21.81 18.86
CA GLY A 359 13.01 22.24 18.13
C GLY A 359 12.71 23.72 18.32
N LEU A 360 11.88 24.24 17.45
CA LEU A 360 11.33 25.58 17.57
C LEU A 360 10.18 25.58 18.59
N PRO A 361 10.01 26.67 19.36
CA PRO A 361 8.86 26.84 20.23
C PRO A 361 7.58 27.05 19.43
#